data_AF-A0A838JJC6-F1
#
_entry.id   AF-A0A838JJC6-F1
#
_cell.length_a   1.000
_cell.length_b   1.000
_cell.length_c   1.000
_cell.angle_alpha   90.00
_cell.angle_beta   90.00
_cell.angle_gamma   90.00
#
_symmetry.space_group_name_H-M   'P 1'
#
loop_
_entity.id
_entity.type
_entity.pdbx_description
1 polymer ?
#
loop_
_entity_poly.entity_id
_entity_poly.type
_entity_poly.pdbx_seq_one_letter_code
_entity_poly.pdbx_strand_id
1 'polypeptide(L)'
;MPAKIIDGVAHARAMRADIKSEIEILTARGSQPGLAVLLVGDDPASQVYIRNKQKACVESGFHSEVHHLAAETSQAELLERIESLNDNPKIHGILVQLPLPKHIDAREIIESISPAKDVDCFHPYNVGRMALGEDTLYPCTPHGVMRLLQREGIE
;
A
#
# COMPACT_ATOMS: atom_id res chain seq x y z
N MET A 1 -21.64 -32.49 -1.74
CA MET A 1 -20.61 -31.90 -2.62
C MET A 1 -19.61 -31.15 -1.73
N PRO A 2 -18.29 -31.31 -1.91
CA PRO A 2 -17.31 -30.51 -1.17
C PRO A 2 -17.30 -29.06 -1.67
N ALA A 3 -16.87 -28.13 -0.82
CA ALA A 3 -16.71 -26.72 -1.18
C ALA A 3 -15.64 -26.56 -2.27
N LYS A 4 -15.84 -25.57 -3.17
CA LYS A 4 -14.82 -25.16 -4.14
C LYS A 4 -13.74 -24.35 -3.43
N ILE A 5 -12.47 -24.69 -3.66
CA ILE A 5 -11.34 -23.92 -3.14
C ILE A 5 -11.13 -22.69 -4.03
N ILE A 6 -11.11 -21.51 -3.42
CA ILE A 6 -10.71 -20.26 -4.08
C ILE A 6 -9.19 -20.13 -3.93
N ASP A 7 -8.44 -20.29 -5.03
CA ASP A 7 -6.98 -20.20 -5.03
C ASP A 7 -6.51 -18.74 -5.14
N GLY A 8 -6.34 -18.10 -3.98
CA GLY A 8 -5.82 -16.73 -3.91
C GLY A 8 -4.38 -16.58 -4.40
N VAL A 9 -3.56 -17.62 -4.37
CA VAL A 9 -2.17 -17.57 -4.84
C VAL A 9 -2.14 -17.50 -6.37
N ALA A 10 -2.92 -18.35 -7.03
CA ALA A 10 -3.08 -18.31 -8.48
C ALA A 10 -3.66 -16.97 -8.94
N HIS A 11 -4.66 -16.44 -8.22
CA HIS A 11 -5.24 -15.14 -8.52
C HIS A 11 -4.22 -13.99 -8.42
N ALA A 12 -3.50 -13.92 -7.30
CA ALA A 12 -2.51 -12.88 -7.07
C ALA A 12 -1.35 -12.94 -8.08
N ARG A 13 -0.97 -14.14 -8.53
CA ARG A 13 0.05 -14.31 -9.59
C ARG A 13 -0.42 -13.73 -10.93
N ALA A 14 -1.65 -14.04 -11.34
CA ALA A 14 -2.22 -13.49 -12.57
C ALA A 14 -2.30 -11.95 -12.50
N MET A 15 -2.83 -11.42 -11.39
CA MET A 15 -2.94 -9.98 -11.17
C MET A 15 -1.58 -9.26 -11.24
N ARG A 16 -0.53 -9.81 -10.64
CA ARG A 16 0.82 -9.23 -10.71
C ARG A 16 1.40 -9.25 -12.13
N ALA A 17 1.06 -10.24 -12.94
CA ALA A 17 1.49 -10.28 -14.34
C ALA A 17 0.83 -9.15 -15.15
N ASP A 18 -0.47 -8.94 -14.95
CA ASP A 18 -1.21 -7.85 -15.61
C ASP A 18 -0.65 -6.48 -15.21
N ILE A 19 -0.48 -6.25 -13.89
CA ILE A 19 0.11 -5.02 -13.34
C ILE A 19 1.51 -4.77 -13.92
N LYS A 20 2.34 -5.80 -14.02
CA LYS A 20 3.68 -5.67 -14.60
C LYS A 20 3.63 -5.16 -16.04
N SER A 21 2.76 -5.72 -16.88
CA SER A 21 2.59 -5.25 -18.26
C SER A 21 2.13 -3.80 -18.34
N GLU A 22 1.23 -3.37 -17.44
CA GLU A 22 0.80 -1.97 -17.38
C GLU A 22 1.96 -1.04 -16.98
N ILE A 23 2.76 -1.44 -15.99
CA ILE A 23 3.91 -0.66 -15.54
C ILE A 23 4.97 -0.56 -16.61
N GLU A 24 5.23 -1.62 -17.38
CA GLU A 24 6.15 -1.59 -18.51
C GLU A 24 5.72 -0.54 -19.55
N ILE A 25 4.41 -0.46 -19.85
CA ILE A 25 3.85 0.54 -20.77
C ILE A 25 4.01 1.95 -20.22
N LEU A 26 3.70 2.18 -18.95
CA LEU A 26 3.81 3.51 -18.31
C LEU A 26 5.27 3.96 -18.23
N THR A 27 6.16 3.06 -17.84
CA THR A 27 7.60 3.31 -17.73
C THR A 27 8.19 3.66 -19.11
N ALA A 28 7.79 2.96 -20.17
CA ALA A 28 8.20 3.28 -21.55
C ALA A 28 7.72 4.67 -22.01
N ARG A 29 6.67 5.22 -21.39
CA ARG A 29 6.17 6.59 -21.60
C ARG A 29 6.82 7.63 -20.68
N GLY A 30 7.82 7.22 -19.88
CA GLY A 30 8.54 8.11 -18.96
C GLY A 30 7.87 8.30 -17.60
N SER A 31 6.85 7.51 -17.27
CA SER A 31 6.17 7.56 -15.96
C SER A 31 6.28 6.21 -15.28
N GLN A 32 7.26 6.06 -14.38
CA GLN A 32 7.39 4.86 -13.55
C GLN A 32 6.58 5.05 -12.26
N PRO A 33 5.55 4.21 -12.00
CA PRO A 33 4.83 4.26 -10.73
C PRO A 33 5.76 3.99 -9.56
N GLY A 34 5.53 4.69 -8.44
CA GLY A 34 6.41 4.65 -7.28
C GLY A 34 5.66 4.48 -5.97
N LEU A 35 6.19 3.61 -5.11
CA LEU A 35 5.63 3.30 -3.80
C LEU A 35 6.70 3.47 -2.72
N ALA A 36 6.42 4.34 -1.74
CA ALA A 36 7.22 4.47 -0.54
C ALA A 36 6.55 3.73 0.63
N VAL A 37 7.35 2.98 1.37
CA VAL A 37 6.93 2.26 2.58
C VAL A 37 7.74 2.78 3.76
N LEU A 38 7.07 3.19 4.83
CA LEU A 38 7.70 3.57 6.10
C LEU A 38 7.50 2.46 7.12
N LEU A 39 8.60 2.01 7.73
CA LEU A 39 8.61 1.03 8.81
C LEU A 39 9.35 1.62 10.00
N VAL A 40 8.65 1.76 11.13
CA VAL A 40 9.20 2.32 12.37
C VAL A 40 9.38 1.20 13.39
N GLY A 41 10.63 0.95 13.78
CA GLY A 41 11.02 -0.12 14.68
C GLY A 41 11.20 -1.49 14.01
N ASP A 42 11.34 -2.52 14.84
CA ASP A 42 11.90 -3.83 14.44
C ASP A 42 10.94 -5.00 14.63
N ASP A 43 9.62 -4.77 14.60
CA ASP A 43 8.65 -5.85 14.72
C ASP A 43 8.89 -6.93 13.63
N PRO A 44 9.23 -8.19 14.01
CA PRO A 44 9.64 -9.20 13.04
C PRO A 44 8.54 -9.56 12.04
N ALA A 45 7.27 -9.50 12.43
CA ALA A 45 6.15 -9.77 11.55
C ALA A 45 6.03 -8.67 10.47
N SER A 46 6.11 -7.40 10.88
CA SER A 46 6.11 -6.24 9.99
C SER A 46 7.25 -6.31 8.97
N GLN A 47 8.44 -6.71 9.39
CA GLN A 47 9.59 -6.90 8.50
C GLN A 47 9.31 -7.95 7.40
N VAL A 48 8.65 -9.06 7.73
CA VAL A 48 8.27 -10.08 6.73
C VAL A 48 7.27 -9.49 5.72
N TYR A 49 6.25 -8.78 6.20
CA TYR A 49 5.24 -8.18 5.32
C TYR A 49 5.85 -7.15 4.39
N ILE A 50 6.73 -6.28 4.89
CA ILE A 50 7.39 -5.26 4.07
C ILE A 50 8.33 -5.89 3.04
N ARG A 51 9.11 -6.91 3.40
CA ARG A 51 9.94 -7.63 2.42
C ARG A 51 9.09 -8.21 1.27
N ASN A 52 7.94 -8.79 1.59
CA ASN A 52 7.05 -9.34 0.56
C ASN A 52 6.44 -8.24 -0.32
N LYS A 53 6.01 -7.11 0.26
CA LYS A 53 5.50 -5.95 -0.49
C LYS A 53 6.58 -5.37 -1.41
N GLN A 54 7.79 -5.15 -0.89
CA GLN A 54 8.93 -4.64 -1.66
C GLN A 54 9.28 -5.59 -2.81
N LYS A 55 9.38 -6.89 -2.53
CA LYS A 55 9.65 -7.89 -3.56
C LYS A 55 8.60 -7.85 -4.67
N ALA A 56 7.32 -7.82 -4.33
CA ALA A 56 6.24 -7.74 -5.31
C ALA A 56 6.31 -6.45 -6.14
N CYS A 57 6.66 -5.32 -5.53
CA CYS A 57 6.83 -4.04 -6.23
C CYS A 57 7.99 -4.10 -7.24
N VAL A 58 9.16 -4.57 -6.80
CA VAL A 58 10.35 -4.70 -7.64
C VAL A 58 10.11 -5.69 -8.79
N GLU A 59 9.50 -6.85 -8.51
CA GLU A 59 9.18 -7.85 -9.54
C GLU A 59 8.18 -7.34 -10.59
N SER A 60 7.32 -6.40 -10.21
CA SER A 60 6.32 -5.77 -11.10
C SER A 60 6.85 -4.52 -11.81
N GLY A 61 8.04 -4.01 -11.45
CA GLY A 61 8.69 -2.88 -12.11
C GLY A 61 8.45 -1.50 -11.47
N PHE A 62 7.87 -1.44 -10.27
CA PHE A 62 7.71 -0.18 -9.53
C PHE A 62 9.06 0.42 -9.10
N HIS A 63 9.11 1.75 -9.03
CA HIS A 63 10.08 2.44 -8.18
C HIS A 63 9.69 2.23 -6.72
N SER A 64 10.45 1.42 -5.98
CA SER A 64 10.10 1.06 -4.59
C SER A 64 11.13 1.60 -3.61
N GLU A 65 10.66 2.35 -2.62
CA GLU A 65 11.47 2.85 -1.51
C GLU A 65 10.97 2.25 -0.19
N VAL A 66 11.88 1.74 0.61
CA VAL A 66 11.58 1.28 1.97
C VAL A 66 12.42 2.09 2.95
N HIS A 67 11.74 2.87 3.78
CA HIS A 67 12.31 3.74 4.80
C HIS A 67 12.25 3.02 6.15
N HIS A 68 13.37 2.43 6.55
CA HIS A 68 13.54 1.85 7.87
C HIS A 68 13.92 2.95 8.87
N LEU A 69 13.07 3.15 9.87
CA LEU A 69 13.22 4.14 10.93
C LEU A 69 13.36 3.43 12.27
N ALA A 70 14.15 4.00 13.17
CA ALA A 70 14.35 3.45 14.50
C ALA A 70 13.04 3.48 15.30
N ALA A 71 12.89 2.59 16.30
CA ALA A 71 11.70 2.59 17.16
C ALA A 71 11.59 3.89 17.99
N GLU A 72 12.68 4.65 18.09
CA GLU A 72 12.88 5.86 18.86
C GLU A 72 12.65 7.12 18.03
N THR A 73 12.45 6.96 16.70
CA THR A 73 12.10 8.06 15.81
C THR A 73 10.90 8.81 16.39
N SER A 74 11.06 10.13 16.48
CA SER A 74 10.02 11.00 17.02
C SER A 74 8.87 11.15 16.02
N GLN A 75 7.69 11.52 16.52
CA GLN A 75 6.55 11.84 15.65
C GLN A 75 6.89 12.96 14.65
N ALA A 76 7.60 13.99 15.08
CA ALA A 76 7.99 15.12 14.23
C ALA A 76 8.87 14.67 13.05
N GLU A 77 9.87 13.82 13.31
CA GLU A 77 10.74 13.27 12.25
C GLU A 77 9.95 12.39 11.26
N LEU A 78 8.98 11.62 11.75
CA LEU A 78 8.12 10.80 10.88
C LEU A 78 7.20 11.67 10.01
N LEU A 79 6.61 12.72 10.58
CA LEU A 79 5.79 13.68 9.85
C LEU A 79 6.58 14.40 8.76
N GLU A 80 7.79 14.88 9.07
CA GLU A 80 8.68 15.52 8.10
C GLU A 80 9.04 14.58 6.94
N ARG A 81 9.28 13.29 7.25
CA ARG A 81 9.51 12.28 6.22
C ARG A 81 8.28 12.11 5.33
N ILE A 82 7.07 12.04 5.90
CA ILE A 82 5.83 11.88 5.12
C ILE A 82 5.57 13.11 4.25
N GLU A 83 5.79 14.32 4.77
CA GLU A 83 5.69 15.56 4.00
C GLU A 83 6.63 15.54 2.78
N SER A 84 7.90 15.17 2.98
CA SER A 84 8.84 15.01 1.87
C SER A 84 8.37 14.00 0.82
N LEU A 85 7.72 12.90 1.24
CA LEU A 85 7.17 11.90 0.32
C LEU A 85 5.89 12.37 -0.38
N ASN A 86 5.07 13.16 0.30
CA ASN A 86 3.88 13.80 -0.28
C ASN A 86 4.28 14.75 -1.44
N ASP A 87 5.38 15.47 -1.29
CA ASP A 87 5.86 16.40 -2.32
C ASP A 87 6.71 15.74 -3.42
N ASN A 88 7.18 14.51 -3.20
CA ASN A 88 8.03 13.82 -4.16
C ASN A 88 7.22 13.33 -5.39
N PRO A 89 7.47 13.85 -6.60
CA PRO A 89 6.72 13.46 -7.80
C PRO A 89 7.05 12.04 -8.30
N LYS A 90 8.11 11.40 -7.78
CA LYS A 90 8.43 9.99 -8.08
C LYS A 90 7.60 9.02 -7.24
N ILE A 91 6.97 9.50 -6.16
CA ILE A 91 6.20 8.68 -5.23
C ILE A 91 4.72 8.94 -5.47
N HIS A 92 4.00 7.90 -5.82
CA HIS A 92 2.58 7.92 -6.17
C HIS A 92 1.73 7.27 -5.08
N GLY A 93 2.33 6.40 -4.27
CA GLY A 93 1.71 5.80 -3.08
C GLY A 93 2.64 5.85 -1.88
N ILE A 94 2.05 6.03 -0.70
CA ILE A 94 2.73 6.02 0.60
C ILE A 94 2.00 5.02 1.49
N LEU A 95 2.78 4.17 2.14
CA LEU A 95 2.30 3.21 3.12
C LEU A 95 3.09 3.34 4.41
N VAL A 96 2.41 3.55 5.54
CA VAL A 96 3.02 3.48 6.87
C VAL A 96 2.64 2.15 7.49
N GLN A 97 3.62 1.32 7.81
CA GLN A 97 3.38 0.00 8.39
C GLN A 97 2.96 0.13 9.86
N LEU A 98 1.79 -0.41 10.17
CA LEU A 98 1.24 -0.48 11.53
C LEU A 98 1.54 -1.84 12.20
N PRO A 99 1.57 -1.93 13.54
CA PRO A 99 1.41 -0.82 14.49
C PRO A 99 2.67 0.06 14.59
N LEU A 100 2.49 1.34 14.92
CA LEU A 100 3.58 2.25 15.26
C LEU A 100 3.96 2.14 16.76
N PRO A 101 5.17 2.56 17.14
CA PRO A 101 5.54 2.72 18.55
C PRO A 101 4.54 3.59 19.34
N LYS A 102 4.40 3.30 20.64
CA LYS A 102 3.34 3.90 21.50
C LYS A 102 3.43 5.43 21.68
N HIS A 103 4.61 6.02 21.46
CA HIS A 103 4.81 7.47 21.59
C HIS A 103 4.45 8.25 20.32
N ILE A 104 4.02 7.56 19.25
CA ILE A 104 3.58 8.16 17.99
C ILE A 104 2.07 8.01 17.87
N ASP A 105 1.37 9.11 17.61
CA ASP A 105 -0.05 9.06 17.30
C ASP A 105 -0.27 8.57 15.86
N ALA A 106 -0.66 7.30 15.73
CA ALA A 106 -0.92 6.70 14.43
C ALA A 106 -2.00 7.42 13.62
N ARG A 107 -2.98 8.05 14.28
CA ARG A 107 -4.04 8.78 13.60
C ARG A 107 -3.48 10.03 12.92
N GLU A 108 -2.67 10.80 13.63
CA GLU A 108 -2.02 11.99 13.09
C GLU A 108 -1.09 11.63 11.93
N ILE A 109 -0.36 10.53 12.04
CA ILE A 109 0.48 10.00 10.96
C ILE A 109 -0.35 9.64 9.73
N ILE A 110 -1.46 8.94 9.89
CA ILE A 110 -2.33 8.55 8.77
C ILE A 110 -2.96 9.79 8.11
N GLU A 111 -3.44 10.75 8.90
CA GLU A 111 -4.02 12.01 8.40
C GLU A 111 -2.98 12.91 7.71
N SER A 112 -1.69 12.72 7.97
CA SER A 112 -0.61 13.47 7.30
C SER A 112 -0.29 12.97 5.89
N ILE A 113 -0.72 11.75 5.52
CA ILE A 113 -0.53 11.21 4.18
C ILE A 113 -1.52 11.90 3.23
N SER A 114 -1.02 12.44 2.11
CA SER A 114 -1.90 13.02 1.09
C SER A 114 -2.97 12.00 0.67
N PRO A 115 -4.27 12.35 0.63
CA PRO A 115 -5.32 11.42 0.23
C PRO A 115 -5.08 10.80 -1.16
N ALA A 116 -4.43 11.53 -2.06
CA ALA A 116 -4.09 11.05 -3.40
C ALA A 116 -2.98 9.97 -3.41
N LYS A 117 -2.20 9.86 -2.32
CA LYS A 117 -1.13 8.87 -2.17
C LYS A 117 -1.43 7.80 -1.10
N ASP A 118 -2.58 7.86 -0.43
CA ASP A 118 -2.98 6.90 0.61
C ASP A 118 -3.47 5.58 0.01
N VAL A 119 -2.53 4.69 -0.29
CA VAL A 119 -2.79 3.38 -0.93
C VAL A 119 -3.42 2.34 -0.01
N ASP A 120 -3.42 2.58 1.31
CA ASP A 120 -4.11 1.71 2.27
C ASP A 120 -5.55 2.18 2.56
N CYS A 121 -5.97 3.35 2.07
CA CYS A 121 -7.29 3.93 2.32
C CYS A 121 -7.59 4.07 3.82
N PHE A 122 -6.62 4.55 4.60
CA PHE A 122 -6.81 4.83 6.01
C PHE A 122 -7.07 6.30 6.32
N HIS A 123 -6.73 7.20 5.39
CA HIS A 123 -7.01 8.61 5.55
C HIS A 123 -8.54 8.82 5.66
N PRO A 124 -9.05 9.54 6.69
CA PRO A 124 -10.49 9.70 6.91
C PRO A 124 -11.26 10.22 5.69
N TYR A 125 -10.65 11.10 4.89
CA TYR A 125 -11.17 11.52 3.58
C TYR A 125 -11.49 10.34 2.65
N ASN A 126 -10.53 9.42 2.43
CA ASN A 126 -10.71 8.27 1.55
C ASN A 126 -11.70 7.25 2.13
N VAL A 127 -11.66 7.04 3.46
CA VAL A 127 -12.66 6.21 4.15
C VAL A 127 -14.07 6.78 3.98
N GLY A 128 -14.24 8.09 4.10
CA GLY A 128 -15.51 8.79 3.88
C GLY A 128 -16.02 8.62 2.44
N ARG A 129 -15.16 8.86 1.45
CA ARG A 129 -15.48 8.64 0.03
C ARG A 129 -15.88 7.20 -0.25
N MET A 130 -15.12 6.24 0.27
CA MET A 130 -15.42 4.82 0.14
C MET A 130 -16.79 4.48 0.74
N ALA A 131 -17.10 4.98 1.93
CA ALA A 131 -18.38 4.74 2.61
C ALA A 131 -19.57 5.34 1.84
N LEU A 132 -19.35 6.42 1.10
CA LEU A 132 -20.34 7.06 0.22
C LEU A 132 -20.45 6.38 -1.15
N GLY A 133 -19.62 5.38 -1.45
CA GLY A 133 -19.56 4.73 -2.76
C GLY A 133 -18.94 5.59 -3.85
N GLU A 134 -18.19 6.64 -3.46
CA GLU A 134 -17.46 7.49 -4.40
C GLU A 134 -16.16 6.81 -4.86
N ASP A 135 -15.65 7.26 -6.01
CA ASP A 135 -14.38 6.77 -6.54
C ASP A 135 -13.22 7.15 -5.60
N THR A 136 -12.46 6.13 -5.15
CA THR A 136 -11.33 6.27 -4.22
C THR A 136 -10.50 4.96 -4.20
N LEU A 137 -9.36 5.00 -3.52
CA LEU A 137 -8.58 3.81 -3.18
C LEU A 137 -9.34 2.97 -2.14
N TYR A 138 -9.08 1.67 -2.10
CA TYR A 138 -9.73 0.73 -1.19
C TYR A 138 -8.71 0.02 -0.29
N PRO A 139 -9.06 -0.30 0.95
CA PRO A 139 -8.17 -1.05 1.82
C PRO A 139 -7.88 -2.44 1.22
N CYS A 140 -6.61 -2.81 1.19
CA CYS A 140 -6.11 -3.93 0.37
C CYS A 140 -6.76 -5.29 0.71
N THR A 141 -7.01 -5.58 1.99
CA THR A 141 -7.61 -6.84 2.44
C THR A 141 -9.06 -7.02 1.98
N PRO A 142 -10.02 -6.13 2.32
CA PRO A 142 -11.39 -6.28 1.84
C PRO A 142 -11.47 -6.17 0.32
N HIS A 143 -10.67 -5.30 -0.31
CA HIS A 143 -10.61 -5.25 -1.77
C HIS A 143 -10.17 -6.59 -2.37
N GLY A 144 -9.12 -7.22 -1.82
CA GLY A 144 -8.68 -8.54 -2.21
C GLY A 144 -9.76 -9.61 -2.09
N VAL A 145 -10.53 -9.60 -1.00
CA VAL A 145 -11.70 -10.50 -0.82
C VAL A 145 -12.72 -10.29 -1.94
N MET A 146 -13.10 -9.03 -2.22
CA MET A 146 -14.06 -8.73 -3.28
C MET A 146 -13.56 -9.17 -4.66
N ARG A 147 -12.26 -9.00 -4.95
CA ARG A 147 -11.65 -9.45 -6.21
C ARG A 147 -11.68 -10.97 -6.37
N LEU A 148 -11.45 -11.70 -5.27
CA LEU A 148 -11.57 -13.17 -5.26
C LEU A 148 -13.01 -13.62 -5.52
N LEU A 149 -14.00 -13.03 -4.85
CA LEU A 149 -15.42 -13.34 -5.06
C LEU A 149 -15.85 -13.04 -6.51
N GLN A 150 -15.48 -11.86 -7.01
CA GLN A 150 -15.78 -11.45 -8.39
C GLN A 150 -15.22 -12.42 -9.43
N ARG A 151 -13.98 -12.89 -9.23
CA ARG A 151 -13.35 -13.85 -10.15
C ARG A 151 -14.05 -15.21 -10.17
N GLU A 152 -14.67 -15.58 -9.08
CA GLU A 152 -15.44 -16.83 -8.95
C GLU A 152 -16.90 -16.67 -9.39
N GLY A 153 -17.32 -15.47 -9.81
CA GLY A 153 -18.69 -15.16 -10.20
C GLY A 153 -19.68 -15.18 -9.03
N ILE A 154 -19.19 -14.86 -7.83
CA ILE A 154 -19.99 -14.82 -6.60
C ILE A 154 -20.39 -13.35 -6.36
N GLU A 155 -21.69 -13.08 -6.29
CA GLU A 155 -22.28 -11.77 -5.96
C GLU A 155 -22.53 -11.60 -4.46
#